data_AF-A0A7R8UUD4-F1
#
_entry.id   AF-A0A7R8UUD4-F1
#
_cell.length_a   1.000
_cell.length_b   1.000
_cell.length_c   1.000
_cell.angle_alpha   90.00
_cell.angle_beta   90.00
_cell.angle_gamma   90.00
#
_symmetry.space_group_name_H-M   'P 1'
#
loop_
_entity.id
_entity.type
_entity.pdbx_description
1 polymer ?
#
loop_
_entity_poly.entity_id
_entity_poly.type
_entity_poly.pdbx_seq_one_letter_code
_entity_poly.pdbx_strand_id
1 'polypeptide(L)'
;MWSGFKLTKFLAIALLLACSSSGFAAVTEPPAEQPTDAPVVQTTTKPTTTTVAPKTTTTVAPKTTTLAPNTTTVAPPTTPAPPPAPYPDPQIGKWNTSCIMVQMAAQLNLTYETKDNKTTTALYNIPPNATIDAGNCLNQTEQISLEWGPIDALHSLVIQFSKNESRKEFAVQSLVFNIPIEGDNFPNAKEGQHAQLIYAGKPVFSTPLHMSYHCTRKQKLNLTETLDMTSEPNGQVTLTNVQFEAFRPNNSTSFSTAKDCDAPDTPDVVPIAVGIALATLIVIVLIAYLIARRRSTARGYTSF
;
A
#
# COMPACT_ATOMS: atom_id res chain seq x y z
N MET A 1 -60.68 -24.42 -23.14
CA MET A 1 -60.54 -25.65 -23.95
C MET A 1 -59.30 -25.45 -24.82
N TRP A 2 -58.13 -25.82 -24.27
CA TRP A 2 -57.14 -26.76 -24.86
C TRP A 2 -56.51 -26.23 -26.16
N SER A 3 -55.19 -26.18 -26.39
CA SER A 3 -53.99 -26.76 -25.77
C SER A 3 -52.80 -26.26 -26.62
N GLY A 4 -51.68 -25.83 -26.03
CA GLY A 4 -50.42 -26.61 -25.98
C GLY A 4 -49.26 -25.67 -26.34
N PHE A 5 -48.20 -25.43 -25.56
CA PHE A 5 -47.29 -26.27 -24.78
C PHE A 5 -46.44 -27.23 -25.62
N LYS A 6 -45.16 -26.87 -25.79
CA LYS A 6 -43.93 -27.69 -25.99
C LYS A 6 -42.79 -26.64 -25.93
N LEU A 7 -41.87 -26.52 -24.98
CA LEU A 7 -41.09 -27.41 -24.09
C LEU A 7 -40.36 -28.55 -24.79
N THR A 8 -39.08 -28.70 -24.42
CA THR A 8 -38.06 -29.75 -24.74
C THR A 8 -37.24 -29.52 -26.01
N LYS A 9 -35.90 -29.72 -26.06
CA LYS A 9 -34.86 -30.31 -25.17
C LYS A 9 -33.47 -29.90 -25.74
N PHE A 10 -32.49 -29.58 -24.88
CA PHE A 10 -31.24 -30.37 -24.65
C PHE A 10 -30.66 -31.13 -25.85
N LEU A 11 -29.42 -30.82 -26.28
CA LEU A 11 -28.22 -31.69 -26.14
C LEU A 11 -26.94 -31.12 -26.81
N ALA A 12 -25.79 -31.27 -26.12
CA ALA A 12 -24.41 -31.60 -26.55
C ALA A 12 -23.78 -30.86 -27.76
N ILE A 13 -22.66 -30.13 -27.64
CA ILE A 13 -21.26 -30.50 -27.28
C ILE A 13 -20.67 -31.64 -28.11
N ALA A 14 -19.76 -31.27 -29.01
CA ALA A 14 -18.57 -31.97 -29.56
C ALA A 14 -18.28 -31.34 -30.94
N LEU A 15 -17.07 -31.10 -31.44
CA LEU A 15 -15.67 -31.27 -31.04
C LEU A 15 -14.90 -30.60 -32.20
N LEU A 16 -13.83 -29.83 -31.98
CA LEU A 16 -12.90 -29.48 -33.08
C LEU A 16 -11.49 -29.15 -32.56
N LEU A 17 -10.51 -29.76 -33.25
CA LEU A 17 -9.09 -29.39 -33.44
C LEU A 17 -8.12 -29.59 -32.25
N ALA A 18 -7.20 -30.58 -32.33
CA ALA A 18 -5.87 -30.60 -32.98
C ALA A 18 -4.79 -29.94 -32.06
N CYS A 19 -3.53 -30.36 -31.94
CA CYS A 19 -2.63 -31.17 -32.77
C CYS A 19 -1.43 -31.65 -31.91
N SER A 20 -0.84 -32.80 -32.29
CA SER A 20 0.60 -33.21 -32.24
C SER A 20 1.60 -32.32 -31.48
N SER A 21 2.32 -32.80 -30.45
CA SER A 21 3.50 -33.70 -30.44
C SER A 21 4.83 -33.07 -30.90
N SER A 22 5.91 -33.48 -30.22
CA SER A 22 7.36 -33.23 -30.46
C SER A 22 7.89 -31.89 -29.92
N GLY A 23 9.04 -31.78 -29.28
CA GLY A 23 10.11 -32.74 -29.05
C GLY A 23 11.19 -32.16 -28.13
N PHE A 24 12.07 -33.05 -27.70
CA PHE A 24 13.23 -32.87 -26.83
C PHE A 24 14.25 -31.85 -27.37
N ALA A 25 14.92 -31.14 -26.46
CA ALA A 25 16.37 -30.94 -26.51
C ALA A 25 16.91 -30.57 -25.12
N ALA A 26 17.68 -31.48 -24.55
CA ALA A 26 18.55 -31.24 -23.41
C ALA A 26 19.71 -30.33 -23.82
N VAL A 27 20.16 -29.45 -22.92
CA VAL A 27 21.47 -28.82 -23.04
C VAL A 27 22.24 -29.08 -21.74
N THR A 28 23.44 -29.57 -21.99
CA THR A 28 24.46 -30.17 -21.15
C THR A 28 25.21 -29.11 -20.32
N GLU A 29 25.36 -29.37 -19.03
CA GLU A 29 26.40 -28.86 -18.12
C GLU A 29 27.66 -29.76 -18.22
N PRO A 30 28.80 -29.50 -17.56
CA PRO A 30 29.69 -28.32 -17.45
C PRO A 30 31.12 -28.74 -17.92
N PRO A 31 32.28 -28.15 -17.49
CA PRO A 31 32.78 -28.27 -16.12
C PRO A 31 33.51 -27.03 -15.55
N ALA A 32 33.62 -27.06 -14.23
CA ALA A 32 34.38 -26.17 -13.36
C ALA A 32 35.89 -26.12 -13.65
N GLU A 33 36.52 -25.00 -13.28
CA GLU A 33 37.96 -24.96 -13.01
C GLU A 33 38.29 -24.02 -11.83
N GLN A 34 38.72 -24.63 -10.73
CA GLN A 34 39.61 -24.16 -9.66
C GLN A 34 40.65 -25.30 -9.57
N PRO A 35 41.98 -25.10 -9.42
CA PRO A 35 42.67 -24.32 -8.38
C PRO A 35 43.86 -23.50 -8.94
N THR A 36 44.61 -22.71 -8.15
CA THR A 36 45.94 -23.13 -7.68
C THR A 36 46.60 -22.02 -6.85
N ASP A 37 46.99 -22.41 -5.64
CA ASP A 37 48.14 -22.09 -4.78
C ASP A 37 48.79 -20.71 -4.63
N ALA A 38 49.17 -20.51 -3.36
CA ALA A 38 49.96 -19.46 -2.74
C ALA A 38 51.41 -19.33 -3.27
N PRO A 39 52.12 -18.27 -2.83
CA PRO A 39 53.14 -18.54 -1.82
C PRO A 39 53.15 -17.57 -0.64
N VAL A 40 53.37 -18.16 0.54
CA VAL A 40 53.81 -17.56 1.79
C VAL A 40 55.20 -16.94 1.63
N VAL A 41 55.40 -15.73 2.13
CA VAL A 41 56.74 -15.24 2.52
C VAL A 41 56.67 -14.59 3.91
N GLN A 42 57.40 -15.22 4.84
CA GLN A 42 57.69 -14.77 6.19
C GLN A 42 58.89 -13.79 6.22
N THR A 43 59.23 -13.34 7.44
CA THR A 43 60.47 -12.68 7.89
C THR A 43 60.46 -11.15 7.73
N THR A 44 60.85 -10.29 8.67
CA THR A 44 61.73 -10.45 9.85
C THR A 44 61.47 -9.31 10.85
N THR A 45 61.34 -9.63 12.13
CA THR A 45 61.40 -8.71 13.27
C THR A 45 62.84 -8.24 13.53
N LYS A 46 63.06 -6.93 13.72
CA LYS A 46 64.32 -6.37 14.22
C LYS A 46 64.10 -5.76 15.61
N PRO A 47 64.96 -6.05 16.62
CA PRO A 47 64.78 -5.58 18.00
C PRO A 47 65.61 -4.33 18.36
N THR A 48 65.25 -3.78 19.54
CA THR A 48 66.04 -2.90 20.44
C THR A 48 66.04 -1.42 20.01
N THR A 49 65.75 -0.43 20.87
CA THR A 49 66.43 -0.15 22.15
C THR A 49 65.60 0.77 23.06
N THR A 50 65.44 0.36 24.32
CA THR A 50 64.93 1.15 25.44
C THR A 50 66.01 2.12 25.92
N THR A 51 65.66 3.39 26.16
CA THR A 51 66.52 4.34 26.91
C THR A 51 65.70 4.95 28.03
N VAL A 52 66.12 4.66 29.26
CA VAL A 52 65.60 5.22 30.52
C VAL A 52 66.62 6.21 31.04
N ALA A 53 66.17 7.42 31.41
CA ALA A 53 66.74 8.27 32.47
C ALA A 53 65.90 9.56 32.60
N PRO A 54 65.98 10.32 33.71
CA PRO A 54 66.09 9.91 35.11
C PRO A 54 65.01 10.58 36.00
N LYS A 55 64.77 9.94 37.15
CA LYS A 55 63.85 10.32 38.23
C LYS A 55 64.43 11.49 39.05
N THR A 56 63.69 12.60 39.15
CA THR A 56 64.02 13.69 40.07
C THR A 56 63.07 13.69 41.27
N THR A 57 63.65 13.42 42.43
CA THR A 57 63.07 13.51 43.77
C THR A 57 62.87 14.99 44.13
N THR A 58 61.67 15.37 44.58
CA THR A 58 61.49 16.66 45.28
C THR A 58 60.71 16.45 46.58
N THR A 59 61.28 17.06 47.60
CA THR A 59 61.06 16.98 49.05
C THR A 59 59.73 17.60 49.51
N VAL A 60 59.20 17.09 50.62
CA VAL A 60 57.92 17.48 51.26
C VAL A 60 58.12 18.51 52.39
N ALA A 61 57.09 19.36 52.58
CA ALA A 61 56.64 20.14 53.76
C ALA A 61 57.07 21.62 53.88
N PRO A 62 56.26 22.53 54.51
CA PRO A 62 55.08 22.27 55.35
C PRO A 62 53.77 23.03 54.97
N LYS A 63 52.70 22.54 55.61
CA LYS A 63 51.27 22.80 55.46
C LYS A 63 50.83 24.02 56.27
N THR A 64 50.05 24.93 55.68
CA THR A 64 49.22 25.89 56.41
C THR A 64 47.77 25.69 55.99
N THR A 65 46.96 25.24 56.95
CA THR A 65 45.54 24.92 56.79
C THR A 65 44.72 26.18 57.10
N THR A 66 44.00 26.70 56.12
CA THR A 66 42.91 27.67 56.36
C THR A 66 41.63 27.01 55.87
N LEU A 67 40.74 26.66 56.79
CA LEU A 67 39.44 26.04 56.52
C LEU A 67 38.52 27.08 55.88
N ALA A 68 38.25 26.93 54.58
CA ALA A 68 37.13 27.58 53.91
C ALA A 68 35.85 26.74 54.10
N PRO A 69 34.65 27.33 54.17
CA PRO A 69 33.41 26.58 54.37
C PRO A 69 33.09 25.73 53.13
N ASN A 70 33.01 24.41 53.30
CA ASN A 70 32.48 23.50 52.27
C ASN A 70 31.00 23.81 52.05
N THR A 71 30.69 24.53 50.98
CA THR A 71 29.32 24.69 50.49
C THR A 71 29.14 23.70 49.34
N THR A 72 28.63 22.51 49.64
CA THR A 72 28.29 21.50 48.63
C THR A 72 26.97 21.91 47.98
N THR A 73 27.03 22.73 46.93
CA THR A 73 25.86 23.02 46.09
C THR A 73 25.57 21.79 45.24
N VAL A 74 24.53 21.05 45.62
CA VAL A 74 23.98 19.94 44.81
C VAL A 74 23.52 20.52 43.46
N ALA A 75 24.02 19.96 42.36
CA ALA A 75 23.58 20.34 41.02
C ALA A 75 22.05 20.16 40.92
N PRO A 76 21.31 21.11 40.30
CA PRO A 76 19.87 20.99 40.13
C PRO A 76 19.54 19.66 39.42
N PRO A 77 18.48 18.95 39.82
CA PRO A 77 18.07 17.73 39.14
C PRO A 77 17.78 18.07 37.66
N THR A 78 18.55 17.48 36.76
CA THR A 78 18.30 17.55 35.33
C THR A 78 16.94 16.90 35.06
N THR A 79 15.96 17.74 34.73
CA THR A 79 14.65 17.28 34.28
C THR A 79 14.85 16.40 33.04
N PRO A 80 14.29 15.18 32.98
CA PRO A 80 14.40 14.34 31.79
C PRO A 80 13.83 15.08 30.58
N ALA A 81 14.57 15.06 29.47
CA ALA A 81 14.16 15.68 28.22
C ALA A 81 12.75 15.16 27.82
N PRO A 82 11.86 16.05 27.35
CA PRO A 82 10.52 15.63 26.93
C PRO A 82 10.62 14.56 25.84
N PRO A 83 9.66 13.60 25.80
CA PRO A 83 9.64 12.57 24.77
C PRO A 83 9.70 13.17 23.36
N PRO A 84 10.37 12.52 22.39
CA PRO A 84 10.39 12.97 21.01
C PRO A 84 8.97 13.20 20.49
N ALA A 85 8.75 14.30 19.78
CA ALA A 85 7.46 14.61 19.18
C ALA A 85 7.05 13.48 18.20
N PRO A 86 5.75 13.12 18.12
CA PRO A 86 5.26 12.17 17.14
C PRO A 86 5.60 12.62 15.70
N TYR A 87 5.88 11.66 14.82
CA TYR A 87 6.09 11.94 13.40
C TYR A 87 4.83 12.59 12.80
N PRO A 88 4.95 13.62 11.93
CA PRO A 88 3.80 14.33 11.40
C PRO A 88 2.86 13.43 10.61
N ASP A 89 1.55 13.70 10.70
CA ASP A 89 0.55 13.01 9.88
C ASP A 89 0.73 13.37 8.38
N PRO A 90 0.47 12.41 7.47
CA PRO A 90 0.57 12.66 6.03
C PRO A 90 -0.51 13.64 5.56
N GLN A 91 -0.15 14.52 4.63
CA GLN A 91 -1.07 15.47 4.02
C GLN A 91 -1.72 14.89 2.76
N ILE A 92 -2.93 15.36 2.44
CA ILE A 92 -3.68 14.92 1.27
C ILE A 92 -3.13 15.63 0.04
N GLY A 93 -2.60 14.86 -0.92
CA GLY A 93 -2.30 15.34 -2.26
C GLY A 93 -3.43 14.99 -3.24
N LYS A 94 -3.55 15.78 -4.31
CA LYS A 94 -4.53 15.58 -5.38
C LYS A 94 -3.87 15.80 -6.74
N TRP A 95 -3.97 14.79 -7.60
CA TRP A 95 -3.36 14.76 -8.92
C TRP A 95 -4.40 14.37 -9.96
N ASN A 96 -4.44 15.10 -11.07
CA ASN A 96 -5.44 14.93 -12.11
C ASN A 96 -4.77 14.93 -13.49
N THR A 97 -4.94 13.84 -14.22
CA THR A 97 -4.59 13.72 -15.64
C THR A 97 -5.88 13.65 -16.47
N SER A 98 -5.76 13.35 -17.77
CA SER A 98 -6.93 13.17 -18.62
C SER A 98 -7.78 11.96 -18.22
N CYS A 99 -7.15 10.83 -17.93
CA CYS A 99 -7.81 9.55 -17.68
C CYS A 99 -7.81 9.10 -16.23
N ILE A 100 -6.94 9.68 -15.38
CA ILE A 100 -6.76 9.29 -13.98
C ILE A 100 -6.94 10.49 -13.06
N MET A 101 -7.64 10.32 -11.95
CA MET A 101 -7.65 11.26 -10.84
C MET A 101 -7.33 10.50 -9.54
N VAL A 102 -6.37 11.01 -8.78
CA VAL A 102 -5.86 10.40 -7.56
C VAL A 102 -5.87 11.46 -6.47
N GLN A 103 -6.46 11.12 -5.33
CA GLN A 103 -6.35 11.88 -4.09
C GLN A 103 -5.98 10.91 -2.98
N MET A 104 -4.95 11.21 -2.19
CA MET A 104 -4.58 10.39 -1.03
C MET A 104 -3.62 11.13 -0.12
N ALA A 105 -3.59 10.70 1.14
CA ALA A 105 -2.50 10.96 2.08
C ALA A 105 -1.77 9.64 2.35
N ALA A 106 -0.47 9.61 2.06
CA ALA A 106 0.33 8.39 2.07
C ALA A 106 1.58 8.54 2.96
N GLN A 107 1.84 7.51 3.77
CA GLN A 107 3.01 7.42 4.63
C GLN A 107 3.68 6.06 4.42
N LEU A 108 4.94 6.09 3.98
CA LEU A 108 5.79 4.92 3.88
C LEU A 108 6.42 4.63 5.24
N ASN A 109 6.56 3.34 5.51
CA ASN A 109 7.34 2.78 6.59
C ASN A 109 8.35 1.84 5.92
N LEU A 110 9.61 2.25 5.89
CA LEU A 110 10.67 1.56 5.16
C LEU A 110 11.90 1.39 6.03
N THR A 111 12.64 0.33 5.70
CA THR A 111 13.80 -0.08 6.46
C THR A 111 15.07 0.20 5.65
N TYR A 112 16.09 0.77 6.28
CA TYR A 112 17.34 1.16 5.63
C TYR A 112 18.55 0.85 6.52
N GLU A 113 19.75 0.77 5.94
CA GLU A 113 20.97 0.53 6.72
C GLU A 113 21.66 1.84 7.09
N THR A 114 22.15 1.89 8.32
CA THR A 114 22.93 3.01 8.83
C THR A 114 24.42 2.83 8.53
N LYS A 115 25.21 3.90 8.68
CA LYS A 115 26.68 3.89 8.55
C LYS A 115 27.37 2.86 9.47
N ASP A 116 26.74 2.51 10.58
CA ASP A 116 27.22 1.47 11.52
C ASP A 116 26.86 0.04 11.08
N ASN A 117 26.38 -0.15 9.85
CA ASN A 117 25.85 -1.41 9.31
C ASN A 117 24.72 -2.01 10.17
N LYS A 118 23.91 -1.15 10.81
CA LYS A 118 22.69 -1.55 11.51
C LYS A 118 21.47 -1.15 10.69
N THR A 119 20.48 -2.01 10.69
CA THR A 119 19.19 -1.77 10.05
C THR A 119 18.27 -0.97 10.97
N THR A 120 17.66 0.09 10.44
CA THR A 120 16.68 0.92 11.16
C THR A 120 15.49 1.24 10.26
N THR A 121 14.40 1.69 10.85
CA THR A 121 13.15 1.97 10.16
C THR A 121 12.85 3.47 10.19
N ALA A 122 12.44 4.03 9.05
CA ALA A 122 11.97 5.41 8.94
C ALA A 122 10.52 5.46 8.45
N LEU A 123 9.82 6.49 8.93
CA LEU A 123 8.57 6.94 8.33
C LEU A 123 8.88 8.04 7.31
N TYR A 124 8.21 7.99 6.17
CA TYR A 124 8.36 8.97 5.11
C TYR A 124 6.99 9.34 4.53
N ASN A 125 6.58 10.60 4.71
CA ASN A 125 5.32 11.08 4.14
C ASN A 125 5.52 11.47 2.67
N ILE A 126 4.59 11.06 1.81
CA ILE A 126 4.56 11.54 0.43
C ILE A 126 4.04 12.97 0.42
N PRO A 127 4.75 13.91 -0.21
CA PRO A 127 4.34 15.31 -0.18
C PRO A 127 3.11 15.56 -1.06
N PRO A 128 2.18 16.45 -0.63
CA PRO A 128 0.98 16.76 -1.40
C PRO A 128 1.29 17.56 -2.67
N ASN A 129 2.47 18.18 -2.75
CA ASN A 129 2.94 18.97 -3.89
C ASN A 129 3.81 18.16 -4.87
N ALA A 130 3.80 16.83 -4.81
CA ALA A 130 4.41 16.01 -5.85
C ALA A 130 3.86 16.40 -7.24
N THR A 131 4.71 16.37 -8.26
CA THR A 131 4.33 16.73 -9.62
C THR A 131 4.01 15.48 -10.43
N ILE A 132 3.12 15.60 -11.41
CA ILE A 132 2.86 14.51 -12.35
C ILE A 132 3.96 14.56 -13.41
N ASP A 133 4.80 13.54 -13.47
CA ASP A 133 5.86 13.41 -14.49
C ASP A 133 5.29 12.79 -15.77
N ALA A 134 4.70 11.60 -15.64
CA ALA A 134 4.16 10.84 -16.76
C ALA A 134 2.78 10.25 -16.43
N GLY A 135 1.94 10.13 -17.45
CA GLY A 135 0.68 9.42 -17.36
C GLY A 135 0.36 8.73 -18.69
N ASN A 136 -0.09 7.47 -18.62
CA ASN A 136 -0.57 6.76 -19.80
C ASN A 136 -2.03 6.31 -19.61
N CYS A 137 -2.78 6.41 -20.70
CA CYS A 137 -4.22 6.15 -20.75
C CYS A 137 -4.49 4.97 -21.71
N LEU A 138 -3.89 3.81 -21.45
CA LEU A 138 -4.09 2.64 -22.32
C LEU A 138 -5.40 1.94 -21.94
N ASN A 139 -6.01 1.26 -22.93
CA ASN A 139 -7.35 0.68 -22.75
C ASN A 139 -7.47 -0.39 -21.65
N GLN A 140 -6.39 -1.12 -21.36
CA GLN A 140 -6.37 -2.21 -20.37
C GLN A 140 -5.64 -1.83 -19.08
N THR A 141 -4.69 -0.90 -19.19
CA THR A 141 -3.81 -0.51 -18.09
C THR A 141 -3.56 0.97 -18.17
N GLU A 142 -3.79 1.68 -17.07
CA GLU A 142 -3.46 3.10 -16.96
C GLU A 142 -2.45 3.31 -15.85
N GLN A 143 -1.64 4.34 -15.98
CA GLN A 143 -0.57 4.62 -15.04
C GLN A 143 -0.42 6.12 -14.83
N ILE A 144 -0.12 6.49 -13.60
CA ILE A 144 0.31 7.84 -13.22
C ILE A 144 1.63 7.76 -12.45
N SER A 145 2.59 8.59 -12.82
CA SER A 145 3.88 8.77 -12.16
C SER A 145 3.91 10.12 -11.46
N LEU A 146 4.19 10.09 -10.16
CA LEU A 146 4.35 11.25 -9.31
C LEU A 146 5.81 11.37 -8.91
N GLU A 147 6.36 12.58 -8.95
CA GLU A 147 7.76 12.85 -8.58
C GLU A 147 7.89 14.05 -7.65
N TRP A 148 8.89 14.02 -6.77
CA TRP A 148 9.19 15.10 -5.85
C TRP A 148 10.63 15.06 -5.36
N GLY A 149 11.10 16.16 -4.78
CA GLY A 149 12.48 16.31 -4.32
C GLY A 149 13.35 17.09 -5.32
N PRO A 150 14.63 17.30 -4.99
CA PRO A 150 15.58 17.92 -5.90
C PRO A 150 15.99 16.94 -7.01
N ILE A 151 16.54 17.47 -8.11
CA ILE A 151 16.93 16.68 -9.29
C ILE A 151 17.94 15.58 -8.93
N ASP A 152 18.85 15.86 -7.98
CA ASP A 152 19.89 14.91 -7.56
C ASP A 152 19.39 13.82 -6.59
N ALA A 153 18.20 14.00 -6.01
CA ALA A 153 17.57 13.10 -5.04
C ALA A 153 16.08 12.91 -5.36
N LEU A 154 15.78 12.60 -6.62
CA LEU A 154 14.42 12.56 -7.11
C LEU A 154 13.69 11.32 -6.58
N HIS A 155 12.62 11.54 -5.83
CA HIS A 155 11.72 10.50 -5.37
C HIS A 155 10.60 10.30 -6.40
N SER A 156 10.13 9.06 -6.56
CA SER A 156 8.99 8.77 -7.43
C SER A 156 8.00 7.75 -6.85
N LEU A 157 6.75 7.88 -7.26
CA LEU A 157 5.66 6.95 -7.03
C LEU A 157 4.92 6.70 -8.34
N VAL A 158 4.92 5.46 -8.77
CA VAL A 158 4.13 4.98 -9.90
C VAL A 158 2.92 4.20 -9.39
N ILE A 159 1.73 4.61 -9.81
CA ILE A 159 0.48 3.90 -9.53
C ILE A 159 -0.03 3.34 -10.86
N GLN A 160 -0.26 2.02 -10.90
CA GLN A 160 -0.79 1.34 -12.06
C GLN A 160 -2.18 0.79 -11.77
N PHE A 161 -3.13 1.10 -12.65
CA PHE A 161 -4.49 0.60 -12.63
C PHE A 161 -4.70 -0.44 -13.72
N SER A 162 -5.39 -1.53 -13.41
CA SER A 162 -5.81 -2.53 -14.40
C SER A 162 -7.32 -2.55 -14.56
N LYS A 163 -7.77 -2.76 -15.80
CA LYS A 163 -9.18 -2.90 -16.14
C LYS A 163 -9.59 -4.36 -16.19
N ASN A 164 -10.70 -4.68 -15.53
CA ASN A 164 -11.37 -5.96 -15.68
C ASN A 164 -12.59 -5.82 -16.59
N GLU A 165 -12.43 -6.17 -17.87
CA GLU A 165 -13.52 -6.07 -18.85
C GLU A 165 -14.72 -6.99 -18.56
N SER A 166 -14.49 -8.12 -17.89
CA SER A 166 -15.56 -9.07 -17.55
C SER A 166 -16.45 -8.55 -16.43
N ARG A 167 -15.86 -7.88 -15.43
CA ARG A 167 -16.58 -7.31 -14.28
C ARG A 167 -16.98 -5.84 -14.48
N LYS A 168 -16.42 -5.18 -15.52
CA LYS A 168 -16.56 -3.73 -15.74
C LYS A 168 -16.08 -2.93 -14.53
N GLU A 169 -14.93 -3.35 -13.99
CA GLU A 169 -14.27 -2.72 -12.83
C GLU A 169 -12.84 -2.32 -13.20
N PHE A 170 -12.27 -1.40 -12.45
CA PHE A 170 -10.83 -1.15 -12.39
C PHE A 170 -10.32 -1.38 -10.97
N ALA A 171 -9.03 -1.66 -10.83
CA ALA A 171 -8.38 -1.82 -9.54
C ALA A 171 -6.93 -1.31 -9.62
N VAL A 172 -6.33 -1.00 -8.48
CA VAL A 172 -4.89 -0.75 -8.39
C VAL A 172 -4.18 -2.09 -8.50
N GLN A 173 -3.38 -2.23 -9.56
CA GLN A 173 -2.60 -3.42 -9.86
C GLN A 173 -1.25 -3.40 -9.18
N SER A 174 -0.57 -2.25 -9.20
CA SER A 174 0.74 -2.10 -8.58
C SER A 174 1.00 -0.68 -8.11
N LEU A 175 1.86 -0.58 -7.07
CA LEU A 175 2.46 0.66 -6.59
C LEU A 175 3.97 0.46 -6.59
N VAL A 176 4.73 1.38 -7.16
CA VAL A 176 6.19 1.33 -7.16
C VAL A 176 6.72 2.64 -6.61
N PHE A 177 7.41 2.58 -5.48
CA PHE A 177 8.10 3.70 -4.86
C PHE A 177 9.59 3.59 -5.13
N ASN A 178 10.21 4.67 -5.58
CA ASN A 178 11.67 4.80 -5.67
C ASN A 178 12.09 5.96 -4.77
N ILE A 179 12.79 5.63 -3.69
CA ILE A 179 13.14 6.57 -2.63
C ILE A 179 14.66 6.50 -2.43
N PRO A 180 15.42 7.50 -2.92
CA PRO A 180 16.79 7.72 -2.46
C PRO A 180 16.82 7.91 -0.95
N ILE A 181 17.65 7.14 -0.25
CA ILE A 181 17.75 7.15 1.21
C ILE A 181 18.83 8.17 1.62
N GLU A 182 18.46 9.44 1.57
CA GLU A 182 19.35 10.54 1.88
C GLU A 182 18.63 11.75 2.50
N GLY A 183 19.41 12.64 3.12
CA GLY A 183 18.90 13.83 3.80
C GLY A 183 18.33 13.57 5.20
N ASP A 184 17.67 14.60 5.74
CA ASP A 184 17.25 14.64 7.15
C ASP A 184 16.16 13.61 7.51
N ASN A 185 15.44 13.10 6.51
CA ASN A 185 14.43 12.06 6.70
C ASN A 185 15.04 10.67 7.02
N PHE A 186 16.32 10.48 6.70
CA PHE A 186 17.03 9.21 6.89
C PHE A 186 18.33 9.43 7.67
N PRO A 187 18.25 9.73 8.98
CA PRO A 187 19.43 10.03 9.79
C PRO A 187 20.39 8.82 9.82
N ASN A 188 21.69 9.12 9.72
CA ASN A 188 22.76 8.14 9.71
C ASN A 188 22.69 7.08 8.59
N ALA A 189 21.92 7.32 7.52
CA ALA A 189 21.90 6.43 6.36
C ALA A 189 23.29 6.27 5.74
N LYS A 190 23.57 5.09 5.22
CA LYS A 190 24.76 4.83 4.40
C LYS A 190 24.60 5.56 3.07
N GLU A 191 25.71 6.06 2.54
CA GLU A 191 25.72 6.82 1.30
C GLU A 191 25.36 5.93 0.09
N GLY A 192 24.61 6.50 -0.87
CA GLY A 192 24.22 5.83 -2.12
C GLY A 192 23.15 4.75 -1.97
N GLN A 193 22.45 4.67 -0.82
CA GLN A 193 21.32 3.76 -0.68
C GLN A 193 20.09 4.24 -1.45
N HIS A 194 19.40 3.29 -2.07
CA HIS A 194 18.17 3.53 -2.79
C HIS A 194 17.17 2.43 -2.45
N ALA A 195 15.98 2.81 -1.97
CA ALA A 195 14.91 1.87 -1.69
C ALA A 195 13.92 1.84 -2.86
N GLN A 196 13.76 0.67 -3.46
CA GLN A 196 12.65 0.37 -4.34
C GLN A 196 11.64 -0.48 -3.57
N LEU A 197 10.40 0.01 -3.45
CA LEU A 197 9.34 -0.69 -2.70
C LEU A 197 8.14 -0.88 -3.60
N ILE A 198 7.67 -2.12 -3.69
CA ILE A 198 6.70 -2.54 -4.69
C ILE A 198 5.52 -3.21 -4.01
N TYR A 199 4.32 -2.75 -4.33
CA TYR A 199 3.11 -3.53 -4.17
C TYR A 199 2.80 -4.23 -5.50
N ALA A 200 2.92 -5.55 -5.56
CA ALA A 200 2.59 -6.35 -6.75
C ALA A 200 1.57 -7.46 -6.46
N GLY A 201 0.79 -7.32 -5.39
CA GLY A 201 -0.14 -8.33 -4.89
C GLY A 201 -1.42 -8.52 -5.72
N LYS A 202 -2.44 -9.10 -5.09
CA LYS A 202 -3.80 -9.14 -5.67
C LYS A 202 -4.29 -7.70 -5.89
N PRO A 203 -4.97 -7.38 -7.00
CA PRO A 203 -5.47 -6.02 -7.21
C PRO A 203 -6.33 -5.53 -6.05
N VAL A 204 -6.12 -4.29 -5.63
CA VAL A 204 -6.82 -3.65 -4.50
C VAL A 204 -7.66 -2.47 -4.97
N PHE A 205 -8.57 -2.02 -4.11
CA PHE A 205 -9.44 -0.88 -4.38
C PHE A 205 -10.35 -1.08 -5.61
N SER A 206 -10.85 -2.31 -5.80
CA SER A 206 -11.70 -2.66 -6.94
C SER A 206 -12.98 -1.84 -6.95
N THR A 207 -13.20 -1.16 -8.08
CA THR A 207 -14.26 -0.17 -8.25
C THR A 207 -14.90 -0.29 -9.63
N PRO A 208 -16.23 -0.20 -9.75
CA PRO A 208 -16.90 -0.14 -11.05
C PRO A 208 -16.36 0.99 -11.93
N LEU A 209 -16.31 0.76 -13.24
CA LEU A 209 -15.98 1.80 -14.20
C LEU A 209 -16.97 2.96 -14.09
N HIS A 210 -16.50 4.19 -14.38
CA HIS A 210 -17.26 5.44 -14.24
C HIS A 210 -17.66 5.81 -12.80
N MET A 211 -17.03 5.18 -11.80
CA MET A 211 -17.11 5.54 -10.38
C MET A 211 -15.72 5.80 -9.83
N SER A 212 -15.62 6.52 -8.71
CA SER A 212 -14.38 6.67 -7.97
C SER A 212 -14.37 5.77 -6.74
N TYR A 213 -13.26 5.11 -6.43
CA TYR A 213 -13.06 4.51 -5.11
C TYR A 213 -12.96 5.62 -4.07
N HIS A 214 -13.57 5.49 -2.89
CA HIS A 214 -13.43 6.44 -1.79
C HIS A 214 -13.24 5.71 -0.46
N CYS A 215 -12.21 6.09 0.31
CA CYS A 215 -11.97 5.53 1.62
C CYS A 215 -11.22 6.50 2.54
N THR A 216 -11.82 6.86 3.67
CA THR A 216 -11.20 7.77 4.65
C THR A 216 -10.32 7.03 5.67
N ARG A 217 -10.55 5.72 5.87
CA ARG A 217 -9.83 4.89 6.85
C ARG A 217 -8.38 4.65 6.45
N LYS A 218 -7.56 4.28 7.45
CA LYS A 218 -6.17 3.85 7.24
C LYS A 218 -6.15 2.48 6.55
N GLN A 219 -5.57 2.42 5.36
CA GLN A 219 -5.37 1.20 4.59
C GLN A 219 -3.88 0.89 4.54
N LYS A 220 -3.50 -0.34 4.86
CA LYS A 220 -2.09 -0.74 4.92
C LYS A 220 -1.80 -1.75 3.82
N LEU A 221 -0.78 -1.48 3.03
CA LEU A 221 -0.28 -2.39 2.00
C LEU A 221 1.17 -2.73 2.31
N ASN A 222 1.48 -4.02 2.38
CA ASN A 222 2.85 -4.49 2.54
C ASN A 222 3.57 -4.39 1.20
N LEU A 223 4.83 -3.96 1.25
CA LEU A 223 5.68 -3.73 0.09
C LEU A 223 6.87 -4.69 0.12
N THR A 224 7.33 -5.09 -1.06
CA THR A 224 8.51 -5.94 -1.30
C THR A 224 9.55 -5.17 -2.10
N GLU A 225 10.81 -5.62 -2.06
CA GLU A 225 11.89 -4.98 -2.84
C GLU A 225 11.86 -5.37 -4.31
N THR A 226 11.40 -6.59 -4.61
CA THR A 226 11.31 -7.13 -5.95
C THR A 226 9.86 -7.27 -6.39
N LEU A 227 9.66 -7.33 -7.71
CA LEU A 227 8.37 -7.71 -8.33
C LEU A 227 7.97 -9.15 -7.99
N ASP A 228 8.93 -9.97 -7.57
CA ASP A 228 8.70 -11.34 -7.16
C ASP A 228 8.07 -11.36 -5.76
N MET A 229 6.76 -11.65 -5.71
CA MET A 229 5.95 -11.76 -4.49
C MET A 229 6.37 -12.87 -3.52
N THR A 230 7.53 -13.50 -3.75
CA THR A 230 8.12 -14.56 -2.93
C THR A 230 9.09 -14.02 -1.88
N SER A 231 9.46 -12.75 -1.96
CA SER A 231 10.30 -12.07 -0.97
C SER A 231 9.51 -11.67 0.28
N GLU A 232 10.19 -11.63 1.42
CA GLU A 232 9.59 -11.09 2.65
C GLU A 232 9.33 -9.59 2.50
N PRO A 233 8.22 -9.06 3.04
CA PRO A 233 7.92 -7.64 2.95
C PRO A 233 8.96 -6.83 3.73
N ASN A 234 9.63 -5.91 3.04
CA ASN A 234 10.67 -5.03 3.59
C ASN A 234 10.16 -3.61 3.91
N GLY A 235 8.88 -3.34 3.62
CA GLY A 235 8.22 -2.08 3.95
C GLY A 235 6.69 -2.17 3.98
N GLN A 236 6.06 -1.07 4.36
CA GLN A 236 4.61 -0.91 4.35
C GLN A 236 4.25 0.52 3.95
N VAL A 237 3.22 0.68 3.12
CA VAL A 237 2.57 1.98 2.91
C VAL A 237 1.24 2.02 3.66
N THR A 238 1.02 3.11 4.38
CA THR A 238 -0.29 3.45 4.96
C THR A 238 -0.92 4.56 4.11
N LEU A 239 -2.08 4.26 3.52
CA LEU A 239 -2.89 5.19 2.73
C LEU A 239 -4.10 5.63 3.56
N THR A 240 -4.49 6.90 3.41
CA THR A 240 -5.66 7.52 4.07
C THR A 240 -6.32 8.52 3.15
N ASN A 241 -7.61 8.78 3.36
CA ASN A 241 -8.38 9.74 2.54
C ASN A 241 -8.20 9.49 1.04
N VAL A 242 -8.23 8.21 0.67
CA VAL A 242 -8.01 7.71 -0.67
C VAL A 242 -9.26 7.99 -1.50
N GLN A 243 -9.09 8.65 -2.64
CA GLN A 243 -10.09 8.70 -3.69
C GLN A 243 -9.44 8.50 -5.05
N PHE A 244 -9.70 7.36 -5.69
CA PHE A 244 -9.07 6.97 -6.96
C PHE A 244 -10.11 6.79 -8.05
N GLU A 245 -9.84 7.31 -9.24
CA GLU A 245 -10.65 7.11 -10.42
C GLU A 245 -9.74 6.95 -11.63
N ALA A 246 -9.92 5.87 -12.39
CA ALA A 246 -9.15 5.57 -13.60
C ALA A 246 -10.11 5.24 -14.75
N PHE A 247 -9.58 5.16 -15.97
CA PHE A 247 -10.30 4.90 -17.21
C PHE A 247 -11.40 5.93 -17.49
N ARG A 248 -11.10 7.20 -17.20
CA ARG A 248 -12.06 8.30 -17.33
C ARG A 248 -12.24 8.67 -18.80
N PRO A 249 -13.48 8.81 -19.28
CA PRO A 249 -13.73 9.19 -20.67
C PRO A 249 -13.48 10.68 -20.94
N ASN A 250 -13.52 11.52 -19.90
CA ASN A 250 -13.47 12.97 -19.99
C ASN A 250 -12.51 13.56 -18.94
N ASN A 251 -11.85 14.66 -19.30
CA ASN A 251 -10.91 15.39 -18.43
C ASN A 251 -11.65 16.29 -17.42
N SER A 252 -12.67 15.79 -16.71
CA SER A 252 -13.35 16.60 -15.70
C SER A 252 -12.44 16.82 -14.48
N THR A 253 -12.68 17.91 -13.75
CA THR A 253 -11.90 18.30 -12.56
C THR A 253 -12.44 17.72 -11.25
N SER A 254 -13.60 17.06 -11.32
CA SER A 254 -14.27 16.40 -10.20
C SER A 254 -14.28 14.88 -10.37
N PHE A 255 -14.29 14.19 -9.24
CA PHE A 255 -14.54 12.75 -9.20
C PHE A 255 -15.98 12.43 -9.62
N SER A 256 -16.15 11.24 -10.19
CA SER A 256 -17.44 10.60 -10.44
C SER A 256 -18.08 10.11 -9.13
N THR A 257 -19.23 9.45 -9.22
CA THR A 257 -19.92 8.89 -8.05
C THR A 257 -18.98 7.95 -7.27
N ALA A 258 -18.90 8.15 -5.96
CA ALA A 258 -17.99 7.40 -5.12
C ALA A 258 -18.55 6.03 -4.70
N LYS A 259 -17.76 4.96 -4.89
CA LYS A 259 -17.92 3.68 -4.18
C LYS A 259 -17.13 3.78 -2.88
N ASP A 260 -17.83 3.85 -1.77
CA ASP A 260 -17.19 3.88 -0.45
C ASP A 260 -16.66 2.49 -0.07
N CYS A 261 -15.49 2.44 0.57
CA CYS A 261 -14.86 1.21 1.04
C CYS A 261 -15.64 0.48 2.15
N ASP A 262 -16.53 1.20 2.85
CA ASP A 262 -17.39 0.64 3.89
C ASP A 262 -18.76 0.19 3.35
N ALA A 263 -19.07 0.51 2.09
CA ALA A 263 -20.34 0.13 1.50
C ALA A 263 -20.40 -1.40 1.32
N PRO A 264 -21.51 -2.06 1.71
CA PRO A 264 -21.66 -3.48 1.47
C PRO A 264 -21.64 -3.75 -0.04
N ASP A 265 -20.80 -4.69 -0.48
CA ASP A 265 -20.72 -5.12 -1.88
C ASP A 265 -21.98 -5.93 -2.31
N THR A 266 -22.88 -6.27 -1.38
CA THR A 266 -24.10 -7.01 -1.66
C THR A 266 -25.24 -6.09 -2.04
N PRO A 267 -25.91 -6.31 -3.18
CA PRO A 267 -27.10 -5.56 -3.50
C PRO A 267 -28.23 -5.96 -2.55
N ASP A 268 -28.65 -5.04 -1.68
CA ASP A 268 -29.86 -5.17 -0.84
C ASP A 268 -31.17 -5.29 -1.66
N VAL A 269 -31.05 -5.40 -2.99
CA VAL A 269 -32.11 -5.71 -3.93
C VAL A 269 -32.95 -6.91 -3.50
N VAL A 270 -32.34 -7.96 -2.94
CA VAL A 270 -33.08 -9.17 -2.54
C VAL A 270 -34.07 -8.88 -1.41
N PRO A 271 -33.65 -8.39 -0.22
CA PRO A 271 -34.61 -8.06 0.84
C PRO A 271 -35.60 -6.96 0.43
N ILE A 272 -35.20 -5.97 -0.39
CA ILE A 272 -36.11 -4.93 -0.89
C ILE A 272 -37.19 -5.53 -1.80
N ALA A 273 -36.81 -6.40 -2.75
CA ALA A 273 -37.76 -7.05 -3.66
C ALA A 273 -38.75 -7.94 -2.89
N VAL A 274 -38.29 -8.69 -1.90
CA VAL A 274 -39.15 -9.49 -1.02
C VAL A 274 -40.12 -8.59 -0.25
N GLY A 275 -39.65 -7.44 0.27
CA GLY A 275 -40.49 -6.46 0.95
C GLY A 275 -41.63 -5.92 0.08
N ILE A 276 -41.32 -5.55 -1.17
CA ILE A 276 -42.31 -5.04 -2.14
C ILE A 276 -43.33 -6.13 -2.52
N ALA A 277 -42.86 -7.36 -2.75
CA ALA A 277 -43.75 -8.48 -3.07
C ALA A 277 -44.74 -8.80 -1.93
N LEU A 278 -44.28 -8.77 -0.67
CA LEU A 278 -45.15 -9.00 0.48
C LEU A 278 -46.15 -7.85 0.68
N ALA A 279 -45.71 -6.59 0.54
CA ALA A 279 -46.58 -5.43 0.67
C ALA A 279 -47.70 -5.43 -0.39
N THR A 280 -47.37 -5.73 -1.66
CA THR A 280 -48.36 -5.81 -2.74
C THR A 280 -49.37 -6.92 -2.53
N LEU A 281 -48.94 -8.11 -2.07
CA LEU A 281 -49.84 -9.22 -1.73
C LEU A 281 -50.85 -8.79 -0.65
N ILE A 282 -50.38 -8.18 0.43
CA ILE A 282 -51.22 -7.72 1.53
C ILE A 282 -52.27 -6.72 1.03
N VAL A 283 -51.88 -5.74 0.22
CA VAL A 283 -52.80 -4.75 -0.34
C VAL A 283 -53.87 -5.41 -1.21
N ILE A 284 -53.51 -6.38 -2.04
CA ILE A 284 -54.47 -7.13 -2.88
C ILE A 284 -55.49 -7.88 -2.01
N VAL A 285 -55.02 -8.56 -0.96
CA VAL A 285 -55.89 -9.31 -0.03
C VAL A 285 -56.83 -8.36 0.70
N LEU A 286 -56.35 -7.20 1.16
CA LEU A 286 -57.19 -6.20 1.82
C LEU A 286 -58.26 -5.64 0.87
N ILE A 287 -57.92 -5.33 -0.37
CA ILE A 287 -58.90 -4.86 -1.37
C ILE A 287 -59.95 -5.95 -1.64
N ALA A 288 -59.52 -7.20 -1.87
CA ALA A 288 -60.42 -8.32 -2.09
C ALA A 288 -61.36 -8.55 -0.90
N TYR A 289 -60.83 -8.46 0.33
CA TYR A 289 -61.60 -8.55 1.56
C TYR A 289 -62.63 -7.42 1.68
N LEU A 290 -62.23 -6.16 1.42
CA LEU A 290 -63.14 -5.01 1.46
C LEU A 290 -64.27 -5.13 0.42
N ILE A 291 -63.96 -5.60 -0.79
CA ILE A 291 -64.98 -5.86 -1.82
C ILE A 291 -65.92 -6.99 -1.38
N ALA A 292 -65.40 -8.10 -0.87
CA ALA A 292 -66.19 -9.23 -0.39
C ALA A 292 -67.10 -8.82 0.78
N ARG A 293 -66.56 -8.07 1.75
CA ARG A 293 -67.31 -7.54 2.89
C ARG A 293 -68.39 -6.56 2.46
N ARG A 294 -68.12 -5.68 1.49
CA ARG A 294 -69.13 -4.76 0.94
C ARG A 294 -70.25 -5.52 0.21
N ARG A 295 -69.94 -6.64 -0.45
CA ARG A 295 -70.96 -7.49 -1.10
C ARG A 295 -71.78 -8.30 -0.09
N SER A 296 -71.20 -8.76 1.01
CA SER A 296 -71.93 -9.52 2.03
C SER A 296 -72.90 -8.64 2.82
N THR A 297 -72.55 -7.41 3.14
CA THR A 297 -73.48 -6.46 3.77
C THR A 297 -74.65 -6.06 2.88
N ALA A 298 -74.49 -6.12 1.55
CA ALA A 298 -75.57 -5.82 0.59
C ALA A 298 -76.57 -6.97 0.36
N ARG A 299 -76.30 -8.19 0.85
CA ARG A 299 -77.13 -9.39 0.58
C ARG A 299 -77.97 -9.89 1.75
N GLY A 300 -77.93 -9.24 2.91
CA GLY A 300 -78.76 -9.62 4.04
C GLY A 300 -79.98 -8.72 4.19
N TYR A 301 -81.07 -8.96 3.46
CA TYR A 301 -82.46 -8.62 3.80
C TYR A 301 -83.39 -9.13 2.67
N THR A 302 -83.62 -10.44 2.63
CA THR A 302 -84.84 -11.01 2.03
C THR A 302 -85.30 -12.13 2.94
N SER A 303 -85.99 -11.76 4.01
CA SER A 303 -86.84 -12.67 4.77
C SER A 303 -88.13 -12.88 3.97
N PHE A 304 -88.33 -14.09 3.47
CA PHE A 304 -89.64 -14.65 3.17
C PHE A 304 -89.83 -15.87 4.07
#